data_AF-A0A3N4D0S7-F1
#
_entry.id   AF-A0A3N4D0S7-F1
#
_cell.length_a   1.000
_cell.length_b   1.000
_cell.length_c   1.000
_cell.angle_alpha   90.00
_cell.angle_beta   90.00
_cell.angle_gamma   90.00
#
_symmetry.space_group_name_H-M   'P 1'
#
loop_
_entity.id
_entity.type
_entity.pdbx_description
1 polymer ?
#
loop_
_entity_poly.entity_id
_entity_poly.type
_entity_poly.pdbx_seq_one_letter_code
_entity_poly.pdbx_strand_id
1 'polypeptide(L)'
;MTHLPRRTIFLAAATAIVAGVTGCTGIEFTPWGQPTPTGMENAPYPANLEHLDDILALGKTTLPEGASNITVSPALKTAEASPGAWGYVIAYYAEPQPIRDHLNTHTGDLGDGVDHYPEARSAIHVKDIDMTKIQHPWITGFKNAEIIIERPLGRCWLIIRGGFR
;
A
#
# COMPACT_ATOMS: atom_id res chain seq x y z
N MET A 1 23.90 47.16 54.13
CA MET A 1 24.30 45.93 54.84
C MET A 1 25.34 45.22 54.00
N THR A 2 26.58 45.19 54.49
CA THR A 2 27.72 44.50 53.90
C THR A 2 27.62 43.00 54.15
N HIS A 3 27.70 42.19 53.09
CA HIS A 3 28.34 40.87 53.12
C HIS A 3 28.78 40.43 51.71
N LEU A 4 30.09 40.47 51.48
CA LEU A 4 30.86 39.74 50.45
C LEU A 4 30.88 38.22 50.80
N PRO A 5 31.57 37.31 50.07
CA PRO A 5 31.79 37.14 48.62
C PRO A 5 31.77 35.64 48.16
N ARG A 6 32.05 35.41 46.86
CA ARG A 6 32.88 34.30 46.31
C ARG A 6 32.31 32.87 46.36
N ARG A 7 32.14 32.25 45.18
CA ARG A 7 32.99 31.13 44.69
C ARG A 7 32.50 30.57 43.36
N THR A 8 33.30 30.80 42.32
CA THR A 8 33.45 29.96 41.14
C THR A 8 33.79 28.52 41.54
N ILE A 9 33.13 27.51 40.96
CA ILE A 9 33.66 26.14 40.85
C ILE A 9 33.40 25.63 39.43
N PHE A 10 34.50 25.23 38.81
CA PHE A 10 34.67 24.54 37.53
C PHE A 10 34.53 23.01 37.72
N LEU A 11 34.37 22.30 36.59
CA LEU A 11 34.56 20.84 36.38
C LEU A 11 33.47 19.92 36.99
N ALA A 12 33.11 18.76 36.42
CA ALA A 12 33.80 17.89 35.48
C ALA A 12 32.80 17.07 34.65
N ALA A 13 33.24 16.63 33.48
CA ALA A 13 32.62 15.56 32.71
C ALA A 13 32.60 14.24 33.51
N ALA A 14 31.49 13.50 33.40
CA ALA A 14 31.45 12.09 33.70
C ALA A 14 30.82 11.37 32.50
N THR A 15 31.68 10.94 31.59
CA THR A 15 31.42 9.88 30.61
C THR A 15 31.03 8.62 31.35
N ALA A 16 29.76 8.22 31.27
CA ALA A 16 29.34 6.86 31.59
C ALA A 16 29.43 6.03 30.31
N ILE A 17 30.59 5.41 30.11
CA ILE A 17 30.74 4.28 29.21
C ILE A 17 30.12 3.08 29.93
N VAL A 18 28.96 2.62 29.47
CA VAL A 18 28.46 1.29 29.87
C VAL A 18 28.88 0.31 28.78
N ALA A 19 29.84 -0.52 29.14
CA ALA A 19 30.29 -1.64 28.35
C ALA A 19 29.23 -2.77 28.35
N GLY A 20 28.86 -3.19 27.14
CA GLY A 20 28.68 -4.58 26.73
C GLY A 20 27.72 -5.48 27.52
N VAL A 21 26.57 -5.76 26.92
CA VAL A 21 26.11 -7.15 26.78
C VAL A 21 25.89 -7.42 25.31
N THR A 22 26.76 -8.28 24.77
CA THR A 22 26.64 -8.91 23.45
C THR A 22 25.48 -9.89 23.46
N GLY A 23 24.52 -9.70 22.56
CA GLY A 23 23.47 -10.69 22.29
C GLY A 23 22.45 -10.20 21.27
N CYS A 24 22.50 -10.79 20.08
CA CYS A 24 21.45 -10.81 19.04
C CYS A 24 21.19 -9.52 18.24
N THR A 25 21.74 -9.53 17.02
CA THR A 25 21.32 -8.84 15.80
C THR A 25 19.94 -8.15 15.83
N GLY A 26 19.97 -6.81 15.79
CA GLY A 26 19.14 -5.98 14.91
C GLY A 26 17.62 -6.10 15.02
N ILE A 27 17.04 -5.57 16.10
CA ILE A 27 15.69 -4.99 16.05
C ILE A 27 15.80 -3.59 16.64
N GLU A 28 16.02 -2.61 15.77
CA GLU A 28 15.93 -1.20 16.14
C GLU A 28 14.44 -0.90 16.37
N PHE A 29 14.03 -0.89 17.64
CA PHE A 29 12.74 -0.38 18.04
C PHE A 29 12.69 1.10 17.68
N THR A 30 11.97 1.44 16.60
CA THR A 30 11.69 2.82 16.26
C THR A 30 10.75 3.38 17.33
N PRO A 31 11.10 4.47 18.05
CA PRO A 31 10.22 5.08 19.03
C PRO A 31 8.93 5.56 18.36
N TRP A 32 7.79 5.41 19.05
CA TRP A 32 6.52 6.00 18.66
C TRP A 32 6.69 7.52 18.49
N GLY A 33 6.46 8.03 17.28
CA GLY A 33 6.41 9.47 17.02
C GLY A 33 7.25 10.02 15.85
N GLN A 34 7.89 9.20 15.02
CA GLN A 34 8.39 9.65 13.71
C GLN A 34 7.51 9.10 12.58
N PRO A 35 7.08 9.94 11.61
CA PRO A 35 6.36 9.45 10.44
C PRO A 35 7.31 8.55 9.67
N THR A 36 6.95 7.27 9.47
CA THR A 36 7.60 6.46 8.44
C THR A 36 7.38 7.22 7.12
N PRO A 37 8.43 7.68 6.42
CA PRO A 37 8.25 8.37 5.15
C PRO A 37 7.73 7.33 4.16
N THR A 38 6.43 7.23 4.07
CA THR A 38 5.69 6.31 3.22
C THR A 38 5.02 7.20 2.19
N GLY A 39 5.21 6.93 0.91
CA GLY A 39 4.79 7.78 -0.21
C GLY A 39 3.26 7.93 -0.34
N MET A 40 2.64 8.50 0.68
CA MET A 40 1.20 8.72 0.81
C MET A 40 0.90 10.11 1.37
N GLU A 41 1.91 10.97 1.55
CA GLU A 41 1.72 12.34 2.06
C GLU A 41 0.78 13.17 1.17
N ASN A 42 0.72 12.84 -0.13
CA ASN A 42 -0.18 13.48 -1.10
C ASN A 42 -1.46 12.66 -1.39
N ALA A 43 -1.64 11.52 -0.71
CA ALA A 43 -2.80 10.68 -0.93
C ALA A 43 -4.07 11.34 -0.34
N PRO A 44 -5.21 11.36 -1.06
CA PRO A 44 -6.42 12.04 -0.59
C PRO A 44 -7.00 11.44 0.69
N TYR A 45 -6.81 10.14 0.90
CA TYR A 45 -7.36 9.39 2.02
C TYR A 45 -6.33 8.43 2.63
N PRO A 46 -6.43 8.09 3.93
CA PRO A 46 -5.69 6.98 4.52
C PRO A 46 -6.03 5.65 3.83
N ALA A 47 -5.05 4.78 3.64
CA ALA A 47 -5.26 3.44 3.08
C ALA A 47 -5.85 2.48 4.13
N ASN A 48 -7.15 2.58 4.39
CA ASN A 48 -7.87 1.71 5.33
C ASN A 48 -9.30 1.43 4.86
N LEU A 49 -9.99 0.52 5.55
CA LEU A 49 -11.36 0.12 5.20
C LEU A 49 -12.41 1.20 5.46
N GLU A 50 -12.17 2.12 6.40
CA GLU A 50 -13.10 3.22 6.68
C GLU A 50 -13.25 4.18 5.50
N HIS A 51 -12.23 4.28 4.63
CA HIS A 51 -12.22 5.12 3.45
C HIS A 51 -12.34 4.32 2.14
N LEU A 52 -12.77 3.05 2.20
CA LEU A 52 -12.82 2.19 1.03
C LEU A 52 -13.66 2.81 -0.11
N ASP A 53 -14.86 3.29 0.20
CA ASP A 53 -15.76 3.86 -0.80
C ASP A 53 -15.19 5.14 -1.43
N ASP A 54 -14.56 6.00 -0.62
CA ASP A 54 -13.88 7.20 -1.08
C ASP A 54 -12.72 6.85 -2.02
N ILE A 55 -11.93 5.83 -1.67
CA ILE A 55 -10.82 5.34 -2.50
C ILE A 55 -11.35 4.77 -3.82
N LEU A 56 -12.41 3.94 -3.79
CA LEU A 56 -13.05 3.38 -4.98
C LEU A 56 -13.58 4.47 -5.91
N ALA A 57 -14.14 5.55 -5.35
CA ALA A 57 -14.60 6.70 -6.12
C ALA A 57 -13.46 7.39 -6.90
N LEU A 58 -12.24 7.45 -6.36
CA LEU A 58 -11.06 7.95 -7.10
C LEU A 58 -10.77 7.09 -8.35
N GLY A 59 -10.92 5.77 -8.21
CA GLY A 59 -10.77 4.78 -9.28
C GLY A 59 -11.94 4.73 -10.27
N LYS A 60 -13.04 5.44 -9.99
CA LYS A 60 -14.30 5.42 -10.76
C LYS A 60 -14.82 4.00 -10.95
N THR A 61 -14.80 3.22 -9.88
CA THR A 61 -15.23 1.84 -9.86
C THR A 61 -15.84 1.48 -8.51
N THR A 62 -16.31 0.25 -8.38
CA THR A 62 -16.82 -0.37 -7.16
C THR A 62 -16.12 -1.71 -6.96
N LEU A 63 -16.47 -2.44 -5.90
CA LEU A 63 -16.15 -3.88 -5.82
C LEU A 63 -17.30 -4.71 -6.41
N PRO A 64 -17.03 -5.95 -6.84
CA PRO A 64 -18.08 -6.92 -7.18
C PRO A 64 -19.06 -7.16 -6.03
N GLU A 65 -20.29 -7.54 -6.36
CA GLU A 65 -21.27 -7.94 -5.36
C GLU A 65 -20.76 -9.14 -4.54
N GLY A 66 -20.93 -9.07 -3.22
CA GLY A 66 -20.48 -10.12 -2.31
C GLY A 66 -18.95 -10.17 -2.08
N ALA A 67 -18.20 -9.13 -2.48
CA ALA A 67 -16.78 -9.05 -2.19
C ALA A 67 -16.50 -9.17 -0.67
N SER A 68 -15.50 -9.97 -0.33
CA SER A 68 -15.15 -10.33 1.05
C SER A 68 -13.64 -10.34 1.25
N ASN A 69 -13.20 -10.46 2.52
CA ASN A 69 -11.79 -10.47 2.90
C ASN A 69 -11.02 -9.25 2.35
N ILE A 70 -11.69 -8.10 2.36
CA ILE A 70 -11.17 -6.87 1.77
C ILE A 70 -10.05 -6.33 2.66
N THR A 71 -8.94 -5.97 2.02
CA THR A 71 -7.83 -5.25 2.64
C THR A 71 -7.48 -4.06 1.78
N VAL A 72 -7.08 -2.97 2.42
CA VAL A 72 -6.63 -1.74 1.76
C VAL A 72 -5.22 -1.45 2.26
N SER A 73 -4.28 -1.31 1.33
CA SER A 73 -2.89 -0.98 1.65
C SER A 73 -2.37 0.11 0.72
N PRO A 74 -1.36 0.89 1.16
CA PRO A 74 -0.75 1.88 0.30
C PRO A 74 0.10 1.22 -0.80
N ALA A 75 0.06 1.78 -2.01
CA ALA A 75 0.92 1.40 -3.12
C ALA A 75 2.28 2.13 -3.02
N LEU A 76 3.11 1.70 -2.06
CA LEU A 76 4.37 2.36 -1.72
C LEU A 76 5.36 2.41 -2.89
N LYS A 77 5.43 1.36 -3.73
CA LYS A 77 6.32 1.32 -4.91
C LYS A 77 5.86 2.27 -6.00
N THR A 78 4.56 2.50 -6.12
CA THR A 78 4.02 3.54 -7.00
C THR A 78 4.54 4.92 -6.58
N ALA A 79 4.46 5.25 -5.29
CA ALA A 79 4.86 6.56 -4.80
C ALA A 79 6.39 6.75 -4.71
N GLU A 80 7.14 5.68 -4.41
CA GLU A 80 8.61 5.69 -4.49
C GLU A 80 9.09 6.00 -5.92
N ALA A 81 8.39 5.49 -6.93
CA ALA A 81 8.80 5.63 -8.33
C ALA A 81 8.48 6.99 -8.94
N SER A 82 7.65 7.82 -8.30
CA SER A 82 7.16 9.08 -8.90
C SER A 82 6.87 10.13 -7.81
N PRO A 83 7.69 11.19 -7.69
CA PRO A 83 7.47 12.25 -6.71
C PRO A 83 6.07 12.88 -6.84
N GLY A 84 5.33 12.93 -5.74
CA GLY A 84 3.97 13.45 -5.71
C GLY A 84 2.88 12.42 -6.04
N ALA A 85 3.24 11.27 -6.60
CA ALA A 85 2.31 10.19 -6.84
C ALA A 85 1.87 9.53 -5.53
N TRP A 86 0.67 8.97 -5.57
CA TRP A 86 0.09 8.16 -4.52
C TRP A 86 -0.62 6.95 -5.15
N GLY A 87 -0.90 5.94 -4.34
CA GLY A 87 -1.73 4.83 -4.80
C GLY A 87 -2.22 3.92 -3.68
N TYR A 88 -3.20 3.11 -4.02
CA TYR A 88 -3.84 2.14 -3.15
C TYR A 88 -3.86 0.77 -3.83
N VAL A 89 -3.67 -0.28 -3.05
CA VAL A 89 -3.94 -1.66 -3.43
C VAL A 89 -5.10 -2.14 -2.57
N ILE A 90 -6.19 -2.55 -3.23
CA ILE A 90 -7.35 -3.16 -2.58
C ILE A 90 -7.36 -4.63 -2.98
N ALA A 91 -7.05 -5.53 -2.03
CA ALA A 91 -7.12 -6.97 -2.26
C ALA A 91 -8.41 -7.53 -1.66
N TYR A 92 -9.10 -8.41 -2.39
CA TYR A 92 -10.37 -8.99 -1.97
C TYR A 92 -10.62 -10.36 -2.60
N TYR A 93 -11.63 -11.06 -2.09
CA TYR A 93 -12.19 -12.26 -2.68
C TYR A 93 -13.60 -11.97 -3.21
N ALA A 94 -13.98 -12.57 -4.33
CA ALA A 94 -15.35 -12.55 -4.84
C ALA A 94 -15.66 -13.86 -5.59
N GLU A 95 -16.94 -14.19 -5.69
CA GLU A 95 -17.38 -15.36 -6.47
C GLU A 95 -17.12 -15.14 -7.97
N PRO A 96 -16.93 -16.23 -8.76
CA PRO A 96 -16.61 -16.14 -10.18
C PRO A 96 -17.58 -15.29 -11.01
N GLN A 97 -18.90 -15.44 -10.82
CA GLN A 97 -19.89 -14.69 -11.60
C GLN A 97 -19.88 -13.18 -11.27
N PRO A 98 -19.91 -12.75 -10.00
CA PRO A 98 -19.73 -11.35 -9.66
C PRO A 98 -18.46 -10.71 -10.24
N ILE A 99 -17.34 -11.46 -10.33
CA ILE A 99 -16.13 -10.95 -10.99
C ILE A 99 -16.37 -10.67 -12.47
N ARG A 100 -17.01 -11.59 -13.19
CA ARG A 100 -17.33 -11.42 -14.62
C ARG A 100 -18.29 -10.25 -14.85
N ASP A 101 -19.34 -10.15 -14.04
CA ASP A 101 -20.33 -9.07 -14.13
C ASP A 101 -19.70 -7.70 -13.85
N HIS A 102 -18.82 -7.63 -12.84
CA HIS A 102 -18.08 -6.42 -12.51
C HIS A 102 -17.13 -5.99 -13.63
N LEU A 103 -16.41 -6.95 -14.22
CA LEU A 103 -15.57 -6.69 -15.39
C LEU A 103 -16.39 -6.17 -16.56
N ASN A 104 -17.51 -6.82 -16.90
CA ASN A 104 -18.37 -6.39 -18.01
C ASN A 104 -18.89 -4.97 -17.78
N THR A 105 -19.32 -4.65 -16.56
CA THR A 105 -19.77 -3.30 -16.20
C THR A 105 -18.70 -2.22 -16.47
N HIS A 106 -17.42 -2.53 -16.28
CA HIS A 106 -16.33 -1.55 -16.42
C HIS A 106 -15.55 -1.64 -17.74
N THR A 107 -15.72 -2.71 -18.52
CA THR A 107 -14.91 -3.00 -19.71
C THR A 107 -15.73 -3.41 -20.94
N GLY A 108 -17.05 -3.54 -20.83
CA GLY A 108 -17.95 -4.03 -21.88
C GLY A 108 -18.19 -5.53 -21.74
N ASP A 109 -17.44 -6.33 -22.47
CA ASP A 109 -17.67 -7.79 -22.57
C ASP A 109 -16.43 -8.63 -22.19
N LEU A 110 -15.40 -8.02 -21.57
CA LEU A 110 -14.18 -8.77 -21.23
C LEU A 110 -14.40 -9.79 -20.11
N GLY A 111 -15.40 -9.60 -19.25
CA GLY A 111 -15.75 -10.56 -18.20
C GLY A 111 -16.10 -11.93 -18.75
N ASP A 112 -16.73 -12.00 -19.92
CA ASP A 112 -17.20 -13.28 -20.52
C ASP A 112 -16.05 -14.24 -20.87
N GLY A 113 -14.85 -13.71 -21.12
CA GLY A 113 -13.68 -14.48 -21.56
C GLY A 113 -12.58 -14.61 -20.50
N VAL A 114 -12.72 -14.02 -19.32
CA VAL A 114 -11.62 -13.87 -18.34
C VAL A 114 -10.96 -15.20 -17.96
N ASP A 115 -11.74 -16.27 -17.87
CA ASP A 115 -11.26 -17.62 -17.55
C ASP A 115 -10.36 -18.21 -18.64
N HIS A 116 -10.50 -17.76 -19.88
CA HIS A 116 -9.86 -18.35 -21.06
C HIS A 116 -8.79 -17.45 -21.69
N TYR A 117 -8.66 -16.20 -21.25
CA TYR A 117 -7.65 -15.30 -21.79
C TYR A 117 -6.22 -15.78 -21.51
N PRO A 118 -5.25 -15.43 -22.37
CA PRO A 118 -3.86 -15.70 -22.06
C PRO A 118 -3.46 -15.02 -20.74
N GLU A 119 -2.55 -15.65 -20.01
CA GLU A 119 -1.94 -15.04 -18.83
C GLU A 119 -1.26 -13.72 -19.17
N ALA A 120 -1.24 -12.81 -18.20
CA ALA A 120 -0.53 -11.56 -18.31
C ALA A 120 0.95 -11.84 -18.57
N ARG A 121 1.39 -11.59 -19.80
CA ARG A 121 2.74 -11.92 -20.28
C ARG A 121 3.84 -11.12 -19.58
N SER A 122 3.48 -9.99 -18.98
CA SER A 122 4.35 -9.13 -18.18
C SER A 122 3.52 -8.21 -17.28
N ALA A 123 3.94 -8.09 -16.02
CA ALA A 123 3.36 -7.20 -15.02
C ALA A 123 4.45 -6.30 -14.40
N ILE A 124 5.50 -5.99 -15.16
CA ILE A 124 6.69 -5.24 -14.68
C ILE A 124 6.36 -3.86 -14.09
N HIS A 125 5.22 -3.28 -14.45
CA HIS A 125 4.72 -2.00 -13.93
C HIS A 125 3.92 -2.18 -12.63
N VAL A 126 3.45 -3.38 -12.32
CA VAL A 126 2.79 -3.73 -11.06
C VAL A 126 3.86 -4.11 -10.04
N LYS A 127 4.31 -3.12 -9.26
CA LYS A 127 5.39 -3.28 -8.27
C LYS A 127 4.90 -3.48 -6.83
N ASP A 128 3.64 -3.08 -6.58
CA ASP A 128 3.03 -3.10 -5.25
C ASP A 128 2.42 -4.47 -4.88
N ILE A 129 2.42 -5.41 -5.82
CA ILE A 129 1.87 -6.75 -5.65
C ILE A 129 2.92 -7.76 -6.10
N ASP A 130 3.10 -8.80 -5.28
CA ASP A 130 3.99 -9.91 -5.60
C ASP A 130 3.31 -10.86 -6.59
N MET A 131 3.50 -10.60 -7.88
CA MET A 131 2.92 -11.38 -8.98
C MET A 131 3.35 -12.85 -8.98
N THR A 132 4.45 -13.21 -8.29
CA THR A 132 4.90 -14.60 -8.18
C THR A 132 3.97 -15.45 -7.31
N LYS A 133 3.11 -14.81 -6.51
CA LYS A 133 2.13 -15.45 -5.62
C LYS A 133 0.72 -15.54 -6.22
N ILE A 134 0.56 -15.12 -7.47
CA ILE A 134 -0.72 -15.11 -8.18
C ILE A 134 -0.68 -16.19 -9.26
N GLN A 135 -1.61 -17.14 -9.19
CA GLN A 135 -1.76 -18.21 -10.17
C GLN A 135 -2.46 -17.69 -11.43
N HIS A 136 -1.85 -17.96 -12.58
CA HIS A 136 -2.42 -17.62 -13.90
C HIS A 136 -2.97 -16.18 -13.98
N PRO A 137 -2.18 -15.15 -13.60
CA PRO A 137 -2.69 -13.79 -13.45
C PRO A 137 -3.25 -13.28 -14.77
N TRP A 138 -4.36 -12.55 -14.68
CA TRP A 138 -4.87 -11.73 -15.77
C TRP A 138 -4.98 -10.28 -15.30
N ILE A 139 -4.63 -9.35 -16.16
CA ILE A 139 -4.56 -7.91 -15.83
C ILE A 139 -5.33 -7.15 -16.88
N THR A 140 -6.19 -6.23 -16.45
CA THR A 140 -6.85 -5.28 -17.33
C THR A 140 -7.02 -3.92 -16.65
N GLY A 141 -7.18 -2.88 -17.47
CA GLY A 141 -7.43 -1.53 -17.00
C GLY A 141 -8.92 -1.22 -16.91
N PHE A 142 -9.29 -0.50 -15.85
CA PHE A 142 -10.47 0.35 -15.82
C PHE A 142 -10.07 1.79 -16.20
N LYS A 143 -10.96 2.76 -15.94
CA LYS A 143 -10.72 4.17 -16.25
C LYS A 143 -9.55 4.77 -15.46
N ASN A 144 -9.61 4.69 -14.13
CA ASN A 144 -8.59 5.23 -13.22
C ASN A 144 -7.98 4.14 -12.31
N ALA A 145 -8.20 2.87 -12.67
CA ALA A 145 -7.77 1.74 -11.88
C ALA A 145 -7.26 0.62 -12.79
N GLU A 146 -6.47 -0.28 -12.23
CA GLU A 146 -6.02 -1.50 -12.88
C GLU A 146 -6.42 -2.67 -11.99
N ILE A 147 -7.01 -3.72 -12.56
CA ILE A 147 -7.41 -4.91 -11.83
C ILE A 147 -6.53 -6.09 -12.23
N ILE A 148 -6.07 -6.83 -11.23
CA ILE A 148 -5.38 -8.12 -11.36
C ILE A 148 -6.31 -9.19 -10.79
N ILE A 149 -6.48 -10.27 -11.54
CA ILE A 149 -7.36 -11.37 -11.21
C ILE A 149 -6.55 -12.66 -11.21
N GLU A 150 -6.66 -13.42 -10.13
CA GLU A 150 -6.14 -14.78 -10.07
C GLU A 150 -7.11 -15.76 -10.74
N ARG A 151 -6.57 -16.79 -11.40
CA ARG A 151 -7.37 -17.89 -11.93
C ARG A 151 -6.97 -19.23 -11.31
N PRO A 152 -7.96 -20.10 -10.96
CA PRO A 152 -9.41 -19.94 -11.11
C PRO A 152 -9.97 -18.74 -10.30
N LEU A 153 -11.06 -18.13 -10.80
CA LEU A 153 -11.55 -16.86 -10.30
C LEU A 153 -11.85 -16.90 -8.80
N GLY A 154 -11.38 -15.87 -8.09
CA GLY A 154 -11.60 -15.74 -6.65
C GLY A 154 -10.89 -14.54 -6.06
N ARG A 155 -9.55 -14.57 -6.04
CA ARG A 155 -8.74 -13.47 -5.50
C ARG A 155 -8.51 -12.38 -6.55
N CYS A 156 -8.72 -11.14 -6.16
CA CYS A 156 -8.56 -9.97 -7.00
C CYS A 156 -7.75 -8.89 -6.27
N TRP A 157 -7.05 -8.07 -7.05
CA TRP A 157 -6.37 -6.88 -6.57
C TRP A 157 -6.71 -5.71 -7.48
N LEU A 158 -7.23 -4.65 -6.91
CA LEU A 158 -7.51 -3.40 -7.60
C LEU A 158 -6.46 -2.36 -7.19
N ILE A 159 -5.80 -1.77 -8.18
CA ILE A 159 -4.81 -0.71 -7.97
C ILE A 159 -5.38 0.60 -8.46
N ILE A 160 -5.41 1.61 -7.59
CA ILE A 160 -5.85 2.97 -7.91
C ILE A 160 -4.66 3.90 -7.66
N ARG A 161 -4.28 4.69 -8.65
CA ARG A 161 -3.10 5.57 -8.60
C ARG A 161 -3.46 6.98 -9.04
N GLY A 162 -2.74 7.98 -8.55
CA GLY A 162 -2.90 9.36 -8.98
C GLY A 162 -1.76 10.25 -8.50
N GLY A 163 -1.89 11.55 -8.71
CA GLY A 163 -0.85 12.52 -8.31
C GLY A 163 0.40 12.50 -9.20
N PHE A 164 0.35 11.81 -10.35
CA PHE A 164 1.40 11.89 -11.36
C PHE A 164 1.51 13.33 -11.87
N ARG A 165 2.71 13.90 -11.77
CA ARG A 165 3.05 15.25 -12.24
C ARG A 165 3.94 15.19 -13.46
#